data_AF-A0A357TI13-F1
#
_entry.id   AF-A0A357TI13-F1
#
_cell.length_a   1.000
_cell.length_b   1.000
_cell.length_c   1.000
_cell.angle_alpha   90.00
_cell.angle_beta   90.00
_cell.angle_gamma   90.00
#
_symmetry.space_group_name_H-M   'P 1'
#
loop_
_entity.id
_entity.type
_entity.pdbx_description
1 polymer ?
#
loop_
_entity_poly.entity_id
_entity_poly.type
_entity_poly.pdbx_seq_one_letter_code
_entity_poly.pdbx_strand_id
1 'polypeptide(L)'
;VRCLDTDGDGKTDQVNTFAKMDHPRRLIYDNGQLWVLNPPYLTLYEDTDRDGVADREKRLVSGISTDYVGKRGADHTTNGIRMGIDGWIYIAVGDFGFYNAVGADGRTLSRRGGGIVRVRPDGSEMEIYNWGQRNILDACIDTI
;
A
#
# COMPACT_ATOMS: atom_id res chain seq x y z
N VAL A 1 4.40 -3.35 13.44
CA VAL A 1 4.16 -3.70 14.86
C VAL A 1 2.70 -3.46 15.18
N ARG A 2 2.04 -4.35 15.93
CA ARG A 2 0.70 -4.11 16.49
C ARG A 2 0.86 -3.88 17.99
N CYS A 3 0.29 -2.76 18.43
CA CYS A 3 0.30 -2.32 19.82
C CYS A 3 -1.06 -2.66 20.41
N LEU A 4 -1.06 -3.41 21.50
CA LEU A 4 -2.26 -3.83 22.22
C LEU A 4 -2.33 -3.08 23.55
N ASP A 5 -3.55 -2.76 23.93
CA ASP A 5 -3.95 -2.29 25.25
C ASP A 5 -4.92 -3.37 25.78
N THR A 6 -4.42 -4.28 26.61
CA THR A 6 -5.20 -5.44 27.08
C THR A 6 -6.04 -5.17 28.32
N ASP A 7 -5.82 -4.03 28.99
CA ASP A 7 -6.58 -3.61 30.18
C ASP A 7 -7.50 -2.40 29.94
N GLY A 8 -7.41 -1.76 28.77
CA GLY A 8 -8.28 -0.66 28.33
C GLY A 8 -7.94 0.69 28.97
N ASP A 9 -6.71 0.86 29.48
CA ASP A 9 -6.29 2.10 30.16
C ASP A 9 -5.80 3.20 29.19
N GLY A 10 -5.79 2.93 27.89
CA GLY A 10 -5.32 3.82 26.83
C GLY A 10 -3.81 3.81 26.62
N LYS A 11 -3.07 2.91 27.30
CA LYS A 11 -1.63 2.70 27.11
C LYS A 11 -1.38 1.33 26.51
N THR A 12 -0.33 1.26 25.68
CA THR A 12 0.12 -0.02 25.15
C THR A 12 0.83 -0.84 26.24
N ASP A 13 0.37 -2.06 26.46
CA ASP A 13 0.95 -3.02 27.40
C ASP A 13 1.58 -4.24 26.70
N GLN A 14 1.22 -4.50 25.44
CA GLN A 14 1.85 -5.53 24.62
C GLN A 14 2.17 -5.03 23.20
N VAL A 15 3.35 -5.40 22.70
CA VAL A 15 3.78 -5.08 21.33
C VAL A 15 4.16 -6.37 20.62
N ASN A 16 3.50 -6.65 19.50
CA ASN A 16 3.85 -7.75 18.62
C ASN A 16 4.37 -7.24 17.27
N THR A 17 5.21 -8.03 16.61
CA THR A 17 5.66 -7.69 15.25
C THR A 17 4.79 -8.44 14.24
N PHE A 18 3.77 -7.75 13.70
CA PHE A 18 2.88 -8.33 12.69
C PHE A 18 3.62 -8.75 11.40
N ALA A 19 4.41 -7.84 10.81
CA ALA A 19 5.21 -8.09 9.62
C ALA A 19 6.46 -7.18 9.60
N LYS A 20 7.48 -7.55 8.81
CA LYS A 20 8.71 -6.76 8.58
C LYS A 20 8.90 -6.52 7.08
N MET A 21 9.20 -5.28 6.71
CA MET A 21 9.40 -4.86 5.32
C MET A 21 10.21 -3.56 5.27
N ASP A 22 10.79 -3.27 4.11
CA ASP A 22 11.47 -2.01 3.84
C ASP A 22 10.50 -0.95 3.28
N HIS A 23 10.79 0.32 3.57
CA HIS A 23 10.01 1.47 3.10
C HIS A 23 8.49 1.40 3.31
N PRO A 24 7.97 0.95 4.47
CA PRO A 24 6.53 0.96 4.71
C PRO A 24 5.99 2.40 4.62
N ARG A 25 4.93 2.59 3.84
CA ARG A 25 4.26 3.89 3.67
C ARG A 25 2.96 3.91 4.45
N ARG A 26 1.86 3.57 3.79
CA ARG A 26 0.52 3.56 4.35
C ARG A 26 0.02 2.11 4.38
N LEU A 27 -0.86 1.86 5.33
CA LEU A 27 -1.36 0.55 5.71
C LEU A 27 -2.88 0.57 5.62
N ILE A 28 -3.47 -0.55 5.20
CA ILE A 28 -4.89 -0.84 5.37
C ILE A 28 -4.95 -2.18 6.11
N TYR A 29 -5.62 -2.23 7.25
CA TYR A 29 -5.80 -3.47 8.00
C TYR A 29 -7.29 -3.80 8.06
N ASP A 30 -7.64 -5.03 7.74
CA ASP A 30 -9.00 -5.57 7.90
C ASP A 30 -8.93 -7.08 8.18
N ASN A 31 -9.58 -7.52 9.26
CA ASN A 31 -9.78 -8.94 9.60
C ASN A 31 -8.57 -9.88 9.35
N GLY A 32 -7.41 -9.57 9.95
CA GLY A 32 -6.19 -10.40 9.79
C GLY A 32 -5.41 -10.15 8.51
N GLN A 33 -5.90 -9.30 7.61
CA GLN A 33 -5.24 -8.90 6.37
C GLN A 33 -4.65 -7.49 6.50
N LEU A 34 -3.42 -7.31 6.04
CA LEU A 34 -2.69 -6.05 6.05
C LEU A 34 -2.15 -5.76 4.64
N TRP A 35 -2.74 -4.79 3.96
CA TRP A 35 -2.17 -4.23 2.74
C TRP A 35 -1.18 -3.14 3.09
N VAL A 36 0.02 -3.25 2.55
CA VAL A 36 1.10 -2.29 2.77
C VAL A 36 1.60 -1.82 1.42
N LEU A 37 1.63 -0.50 1.23
CA LEU A 37 2.48 0.05 0.19
C LEU A 37 3.91 0.15 0.73
N ASN A 38 4.78 -0.69 0.21
CA ASN A 38 6.20 -0.77 0.51
C ASN A 38 6.98 -0.71 -0.81
N PRO A 39 7.17 0.50 -1.37
CA PRO A 39 7.72 0.66 -2.72
C PRO A 39 9.03 -0.11 -2.93
N PRO A 40 9.18 -0.82 -4.06
CA PRO A 40 8.34 -0.76 -5.26
C PRO A 40 7.16 -1.76 -5.27
N TYR A 41 6.68 -2.18 -4.11
CA TYR A 41 5.61 -3.19 -3.99
C TYR A 41 4.33 -2.63 -3.35
N LEU A 42 3.21 -3.25 -3.72
CA LEU A 42 2.02 -3.35 -2.88
C LEU A 42 1.92 -4.80 -2.42
N THR A 43 2.02 -5.03 -1.12
CA THR A 43 2.04 -6.37 -0.53
C THR A 43 0.86 -6.58 0.39
N LEU A 44 0.23 -7.75 0.32
CA LEU A 44 -0.74 -8.24 1.29
C LEU A 44 -0.04 -9.21 2.25
N TYR A 45 -0.15 -8.94 3.54
CA TYR A 45 0.22 -9.84 4.62
C TYR A 45 -1.04 -10.38 5.28
N GLU A 46 -1.08 -11.67 5.57
CA GLU A 46 -2.25 -12.32 6.20
C GLU A 46 -1.81 -13.05 7.46
N ASP A 47 -2.62 -12.95 8.51
CA ASP A 47 -2.56 -13.69 9.76
C ASP A 47 -3.72 -14.70 9.76
N THR A 48 -3.44 -15.93 9.33
CA THR A 48 -4.47 -16.96 9.10
C THR A 48 -4.80 -17.79 10.34
N ASP A 49 -3.97 -17.77 11.37
CA ASP A 49 -4.18 -18.48 12.64
C ASP A 49 -4.61 -17.55 13.80
N ARG A 50 -4.63 -16.24 13.57
CA ARG A 50 -5.06 -15.16 14.49
C ARG A 50 -4.16 -15.00 15.70
N ASP A 51 -2.87 -15.35 15.59
CA ASP A 51 -1.89 -15.13 16.65
C ASP A 51 -1.37 -13.67 16.69
N GLY A 52 -1.76 -12.85 15.72
CA GLY A 52 -1.35 -11.47 15.59
C GLY A 52 -0.03 -11.27 14.82
N VAL A 53 0.46 -12.30 14.15
CA VAL A 53 1.64 -12.29 13.29
C VAL A 53 1.22 -12.78 11.90
N ALA A 54 1.70 -12.10 10.86
CA ALA A 54 1.43 -12.56 9.50
C ALA A 54 2.19 -13.87 9.22
N ASP A 55 1.46 -14.90 8.79
CA ASP A 55 1.99 -16.19 8.36
C ASP A 55 1.97 -16.36 6.83
N ARG A 56 1.34 -15.43 6.10
CA ARG A 56 1.36 -15.38 4.63
C ARG A 56 1.71 -14.01 4.08
N GLU A 57 2.35 -14.00 2.91
CA GLU A 57 2.68 -12.79 2.14
C GLU A 57 2.36 -13.01 0.66
N LYS A 58 1.67 -12.05 0.03
CA LYS A 58 1.41 -12.01 -1.42
C LYS A 58 1.77 -10.64 -2.00
N ARG A 59 2.65 -10.62 -3.01
CA ARG A 59 2.87 -9.41 -3.83
C ARG A 59 1.68 -9.21 -4.77
N LEU A 60 0.95 -8.12 -4.56
CA LEU A 60 -0.20 -7.74 -5.36
C LEU A 60 0.22 -6.92 -6.57
N VAL A 61 1.16 -6.01 -6.36
CA VAL A 61 1.78 -5.22 -7.43
C VAL A 61 3.29 -5.17 -7.20
N SER A 62 4.06 -5.38 -8.26
CA SER A 62 5.50 -5.15 -8.29
C SER A 62 5.82 -3.99 -9.23
N GLY A 63 6.93 -3.28 -9.04
CA GLY A 63 7.33 -2.17 -9.92
C GLY A 63 6.46 -0.91 -9.80
N ILE A 64 5.65 -0.76 -8.75
CA ILE A 64 4.80 0.42 -8.51
C ILE A 64 5.60 1.60 -7.93
N SER A 65 6.82 1.81 -8.43
CA SER A 65 7.66 2.99 -8.20
C SER A 65 8.82 2.95 -9.20
N THR A 66 9.81 3.81 -9.00
CA THR A 66 11.09 3.81 -9.74
C THR A 66 12.26 3.54 -8.79
N ASP A 67 13.47 3.46 -9.35
CA ASP A 67 14.72 3.39 -8.58
C ASP A 67 14.98 4.63 -7.71
N TYR A 68 14.22 5.72 -7.90
CA TYR A 68 14.26 6.89 -7.04
C TYR A 68 13.90 6.59 -5.57
N VAL A 69 13.20 5.49 -5.26
CA VAL A 69 12.99 5.06 -3.86
C VAL A 69 14.33 4.85 -3.15
N GLY A 70 15.30 4.21 -3.82
CA GLY A 70 16.63 3.98 -3.24
C GLY A 70 17.55 5.20 -3.28
N LYS A 71 17.35 6.11 -4.24
CA LYS A 71 18.22 7.29 -4.46
C LYS A 71 17.76 8.56 -3.73
N ARG A 72 16.46 8.71 -3.55
CA ARG A 72 15.80 9.91 -2.99
C ARG A 72 14.80 9.59 -1.89
N GLY A 73 14.66 8.32 -1.51
CA GLY A 73 13.81 7.90 -0.41
C GLY A 73 12.32 8.14 -0.69
N ALA A 74 11.70 8.93 0.17
CA ALA A 74 10.28 9.25 0.10
C ALA A 74 9.89 10.25 -0.98
N ASP A 75 10.85 11.02 -1.46
CA ASP A 75 10.60 12.16 -2.31
C ASP A 75 9.90 11.74 -3.61
N HIS A 76 8.69 12.26 -3.85
CA HIS A 76 7.99 12.16 -5.14
C HIS A 76 7.79 10.74 -5.71
N THR A 77 7.89 9.72 -4.87
CA THR A 77 7.58 8.31 -5.22
C THR A 77 6.12 7.99 -4.92
N THR A 78 5.73 6.73 -4.91
CA THR A 78 4.39 6.33 -4.46
C THR A 78 4.26 6.42 -2.94
N ASN A 79 3.15 6.99 -2.47
CA ASN A 79 2.98 7.44 -1.09
C ASN A 79 1.85 6.70 -0.36
N GLY A 80 0.68 7.31 -0.22
CA GLY A 80 -0.45 6.76 0.52
C GLY A 80 -1.27 5.75 -0.27
N ILE A 81 -1.94 4.86 0.45
CA ILE A 81 -3.00 4.01 -0.07
C ILE A 81 -4.28 4.19 0.74
N ARG A 82 -5.43 4.06 0.08
CA ARG A 82 -6.75 4.12 0.72
C ARG A 82 -7.71 3.15 0.03
N MET A 83 -8.47 2.39 0.82
CA MET A 83 -9.59 1.61 0.30
C MET A 83 -10.77 2.54 0.02
N GLY A 84 -11.28 2.51 -1.20
CA GLY A 84 -12.55 3.14 -1.56
C GLY A 84 -13.74 2.24 -1.24
N ILE A 85 -14.93 2.84 -1.10
CA ILE A 85 -16.17 2.08 -0.83
C ILE A 85 -16.58 1.18 -2.00
N ASP A 86 -16.05 1.47 -3.18
CA ASP A 86 -16.19 0.70 -4.42
C ASP A 86 -15.28 -0.54 -4.46
N GLY A 87 -14.55 -0.81 -3.39
CA GLY A 87 -13.69 -1.98 -3.24
C GLY A 87 -12.39 -1.89 -4.03
N TRP A 88 -11.90 -0.68 -4.30
CA TRP A 88 -10.60 -0.43 -4.94
C TRP A 88 -9.59 0.14 -3.94
N ILE A 89 -8.33 -0.26 -4.07
CA ILE A 89 -7.22 0.38 -3.38
C ILE A 89 -6.69 1.49 -4.28
N TYR A 90 -6.80 2.73 -3.83
CA TYR A 90 -6.27 3.92 -4.50
C TYR A 90 -4.85 4.21 -3.98
N ILE A 91 -3.90 4.40 -4.90
CA ILE A 91 -2.48 4.62 -4.64
C ILE A 91 -2.12 6.04 -5.08
N ALA A 92 -1.64 6.85 -4.16
CA ALA A 92 -1.11 8.19 -4.42
C ALA A 92 0.29 8.08 -5.04
N VAL A 93 0.43 8.59 -6.27
CA VAL A 93 1.67 8.50 -7.06
C VAL A 93 2.27 9.89 -7.21
N GLY A 94 3.52 10.07 -6.77
CA GLY A 94 4.32 11.25 -7.06
C GLY A 94 4.88 11.27 -8.50
N ASP A 95 5.43 12.41 -8.93
CA ASP A 95 5.77 12.67 -10.33
C ASP A 95 7.00 11.95 -10.86
N PHE A 96 7.77 11.28 -10.00
CA PHE A 96 8.74 10.27 -10.45
C PHE A 96 8.03 9.07 -11.06
N GLY A 97 6.76 8.85 -10.69
CA GLY A 97 5.90 7.85 -11.28
C GLY A 97 6.37 6.43 -10.95
N PHE A 98 6.11 5.53 -11.88
CA PHE A 98 6.46 4.12 -11.79
C PHE A 98 6.75 3.53 -13.17
N TYR A 99 7.51 2.45 -13.19
CA TYR A 99 7.92 1.80 -14.43
C TYR A 99 7.80 0.28 -14.31
N ASN A 100 7.17 -0.33 -15.32
CA ASN A 100 6.85 -1.75 -15.36
C ASN A 100 6.17 -2.24 -14.08
N ALA A 101 5.14 -1.51 -13.64
CA ALA A 101 4.29 -1.98 -12.56
C ALA A 101 3.46 -3.17 -13.07
N VAL A 102 3.53 -4.31 -12.40
CA VAL A 102 2.83 -5.55 -12.78
C VAL A 102 1.89 -5.98 -11.66
N GLY A 103 0.59 -6.06 -11.97
CA GLY A 103 -0.44 -6.60 -11.07
C GLY A 103 -0.41 -8.13 -10.99
N ALA A 104 -1.16 -8.70 -10.05
CA ALA A 104 -1.22 -10.14 -9.83
C ALA A 104 -1.84 -10.93 -11.01
N ASP A 105 -2.61 -10.24 -11.86
CA ASP A 105 -3.19 -10.75 -13.10
C ASP A 105 -2.25 -10.61 -14.32
N GLY A 106 -1.01 -10.12 -14.11
CA GLY A 106 -0.03 -9.88 -15.17
C GLY A 106 -0.20 -8.55 -15.91
N ARG A 107 -1.24 -7.76 -15.59
CA ARG A 107 -1.44 -6.45 -16.19
C ARG A 107 -0.26 -5.53 -15.88
N THR A 108 0.33 -4.96 -16.92
CA THR A 108 1.52 -4.12 -16.80
C THR A 108 1.23 -2.68 -17.17
N LEU A 109 1.65 -1.73 -16.33
CA LEU A 109 1.51 -0.29 -16.57
C LEU A 109 2.83 0.43 -16.29
N SER A 110 3.04 1.53 -17.01
CA SER A 110 4.13 2.47 -16.73
C SER A 110 3.60 3.88 -16.87
N ARG A 111 4.00 4.77 -15.96
CA ARG A 111 3.66 6.18 -16.07
C ARG A 111 4.68 7.05 -15.36
N ARG A 112 5.21 8.03 -16.08
CA ARG A 112 5.88 9.19 -15.49
C ARG A 112 4.85 10.30 -15.23
N GLY A 113 5.03 11.05 -14.14
CA GLY A 113 4.07 12.04 -13.67
C GLY A 113 3.12 11.47 -12.62
N GLY A 114 2.66 12.33 -11.71
CA GLY A 114 1.90 11.92 -10.54
C GLY A 114 0.39 11.89 -10.79
N GLY A 115 -0.34 11.31 -9.86
CA GLY A 115 -1.77 11.07 -9.93
C GLY A 115 -2.19 9.91 -9.06
N ILE A 116 -3.28 9.25 -9.43
CA ILE A 116 -3.82 8.10 -8.73
C ILE A 116 -3.83 6.89 -9.65
N VAL A 117 -3.27 5.79 -9.18
CA VAL A 117 -3.50 4.44 -9.70
C VAL A 117 -4.49 3.75 -8.76
N ARG A 118 -5.36 2.89 -9.28
CA ARG A 118 -6.16 2.00 -8.46
C ARG A 118 -5.98 0.54 -8.86
N VAL A 119 -6.14 -0.37 -7.90
CA VAL A 119 -6.01 -1.81 -8.08
C VAL A 119 -7.00 -2.55 -7.18
N ARG A 120 -7.46 -3.73 -7.58
CA ARG A 120 -8.28 -4.58 -6.72
C ARG A 120 -7.49 -5.10 -5.52
N PRO A 121 -8.15 -5.41 -4.39
CA PRO A 121 -7.47 -5.91 -3.19
C PRO A 121 -6.70 -7.23 -3.40
N ASP A 122 -7.03 -7.99 -4.45
CA ASP A 122 -6.35 -9.22 -4.84
C ASP A 122 -5.18 -9.01 -5.81
N GLY A 123 -4.95 -7.75 -6.24
CA GLY A 123 -3.90 -7.33 -7.16
C GLY A 123 -4.30 -7.26 -8.63
N SER A 124 -5.56 -7.55 -8.97
CA SER A 124 -6.06 -7.53 -10.36
C SER A 124 -6.54 -6.15 -10.82
N GLU A 125 -6.74 -6.02 -12.13
CA GLU A 125 -7.39 -4.88 -12.79
C GLU A 125 -6.71 -3.52 -12.56
N MET A 126 -5.40 -3.50 -12.30
CA MET A 126 -4.67 -2.25 -12.03
C MET A 126 -4.87 -1.20 -13.16
N GLU A 127 -5.22 0.03 -12.81
CA GLU A 127 -5.46 1.10 -13.79
C GLU A 127 -5.10 2.51 -13.29
N ILE A 128 -4.81 3.40 -14.24
CA ILE A 128 -4.58 4.83 -13.95
C ILE A 128 -5.95 5.51 -13.85
N TYR A 129 -6.29 5.99 -12.66
CA TYR A 129 -7.56 6.67 -12.40
C TYR A 129 -7.51 8.14 -12.81
N ASN A 130 -6.44 8.85 -12.44
CA ASN A 130 -6.16 10.21 -12.91
C ASN A 130 -4.65 10.48 -12.92
N TRP A 131 -4.26 11.60 -13.54
CA TRP A 131 -2.86 12.02 -13.64
C TRP A 131 -2.74 13.55 -13.75
N GLY A 132 -1.51 14.06 -13.67
CA GLY A 132 -1.20 15.49 -13.76
C GLY A 132 -0.90 16.13 -12.41
N GLN A 133 -0.67 15.32 -11.37
CA GLN A 133 -0.31 15.79 -10.04
C GLN A 133 1.20 15.70 -9.82
N ARG A 134 1.70 16.40 -8.79
CA ARG A 134 3.13 16.49 -8.49
C ARG A 134 3.58 15.47 -7.45
N ASN A 135 3.14 15.59 -6.21
CA ASN A 135 3.53 14.69 -5.13
C ASN A 135 2.44 14.61 -4.07
N ILE A 136 1.33 13.96 -4.43
CA ILE A 136 0.25 13.74 -3.47
C ILE A 136 0.65 12.63 -2.50
N LEU A 137 0.46 12.89 -1.20
CA LEU A 137 0.84 11.97 -0.14
C LEU A 137 -0.29 11.01 0.25
N ASP A 138 -1.54 11.40 0.01
CA ASP A 138 -2.74 10.63 0.34
C ASP A 138 -3.93 11.11 -0.50
N ALA A 139 -5.00 10.32 -0.50
CA ALA A 139 -6.30 10.71 -1.05
C ALA A 139 -7.38 10.49 0.01
N CYS A 140 -8.28 11.46 0.17
CA CYS A 140 -9.50 11.26 0.94
C CYS A 140 -10.57 10.60 0.06
N ILE A 141 -11.33 9.70 0.66
CA ILE A 141 -12.52 9.11 0.05
C ILE A 141 -13.71 9.67 0.83
N ASP A 142 -14.64 10.28 0.10
CA ASP A 142 -15.90 10.78 0.62
C ASP A 142 -17.05 9.91 0.07
N THR A 143 -18.05 9.63 0.91
CA THR A 143 -19.09 8.62 0.65
C THR A 143 -20.47 9.22 0.44
N ILE A 144 -20.53 10.49 0.03
CA ILE A 144 -21.77 11.30 -0.10
C ILE A 144 -22.83 10.59 -0.93
#